data_AF-A0A059KQ20-F1
#
_entry.id   AF-A0A059KQ20-F1
#
_cell.length_a   1.000
_cell.length_b   1.000
_cell.length_c   1.000
_cell.angle_alpha   90.00
_cell.angle_beta   90.00
_cell.angle_gamma   90.00
#
_symmetry.space_group_name_H-M   'P 1'
#
loop_
_entity.id
_entity.type
_entity.pdbx_description
1 polymer ?
#
loop_
_entity_poly.entity_id
_entity_poly.type
_entity_poly.pdbx_seq_one_letter_code
_entity_poly.pdbx_strand_id
1 'polypeptide(L)'
;MRARLALGGLLMLSAGLHLWLIDHWQPAAAAASVSAALPAPARPVELVPSPAPQVSAASTAPVQAAAPAAQAPAPTPAPRPPAAPARSSPPTEAPPQTAAARAETPPAELLTVATRPLLSPPATGPVVPPSVRLDYRMSRGALVGRGQIDWDNDGQRYRMRLEARVPVIGLILAQTSSGQIDAQGVAPERHTEQRLRRSERAVSFVRDGASPHVSFSSREGQAPLEAGMQDRLSWIAQLTARLDAPGLSPGGRIVMPVASTGGEVQHWVFTLIERDEAGRWHLRREPDGPFDTRAEVWTLPQVPHWPQRLRLSEADGDALELLLLAS
;
A
#
# COMPACT_ATOMS: atom_id res chain seq x y z
N MET A 1 33.17 -35.48 -0.84
CA MET A 1 31.71 -35.68 -1.06
C MET A 1 30.86 -35.53 0.21
N ARG A 2 31.33 -35.99 1.40
CA ARG A 2 30.57 -35.90 2.67
C ARG A 2 30.38 -34.47 3.22
N ALA A 3 31.30 -33.54 2.98
CA ALA A 3 31.20 -32.16 3.50
C ALA A 3 30.15 -31.28 2.79
N ARG A 4 29.82 -31.56 1.51
CA ARG A 4 28.80 -30.79 0.76
C ARG A 4 27.36 -31.14 1.15
N LEU A 5 27.13 -32.35 1.65
CA LEU A 5 25.83 -32.79 2.17
C LEU A 5 25.52 -32.19 3.55
N ALA A 6 26.55 -32.02 4.40
CA ALA A 6 26.40 -31.42 5.72
C ALA A 6 26.03 -29.92 5.65
N LEU A 7 26.58 -29.17 4.68
CA LEU A 7 26.29 -27.75 4.50
C LEU A 7 24.88 -27.50 3.94
N GLY A 8 24.39 -28.38 3.06
CA GLY A 8 23.02 -28.33 2.54
C GLY A 8 21.96 -28.62 3.60
N GLY A 9 22.23 -29.56 4.52
CA GLY A 9 21.35 -29.85 5.65
C GLY A 9 21.21 -28.69 6.63
N LEU A 10 22.31 -27.97 6.90
CA LEU A 10 22.31 -26.85 7.85
C LEU A 10 21.54 -25.62 7.30
N LEU A 11 21.64 -25.35 6.00
CA LEU A 11 20.88 -24.27 5.34
C LEU A 11 19.38 -24.58 5.28
N MET A 12 18.97 -25.84 5.08
CA MET A 12 17.56 -26.23 5.12
C MET A 12 16.97 -26.17 6.54
N LEU A 13 17.76 -26.51 7.56
CA LEU A 13 17.35 -26.35 8.97
C LEU A 13 17.19 -24.88 9.36
N SER A 14 18.06 -23.99 8.87
CA SER A 14 17.95 -22.54 9.11
C SER A 14 16.73 -21.92 8.41
N ALA A 15 16.48 -22.29 7.15
CA ALA A 15 15.29 -21.83 6.41
C ALA A 15 13.99 -22.37 7.02
N GLY A 16 13.99 -23.64 7.46
CA GLY A 16 12.86 -24.24 8.19
C GLY A 16 12.59 -23.55 9.52
N LEU A 17 13.64 -23.20 10.27
CA LEU A 17 13.51 -22.49 11.55
C LEU A 17 12.97 -21.07 11.36
N HIS A 18 13.39 -20.34 10.32
CA HIS A 18 12.86 -19.01 10.02
C HIS A 18 11.39 -19.06 9.58
N LEU A 19 10.99 -20.05 8.78
CA LEU A 19 9.59 -20.22 8.39
C LEU A 19 8.71 -20.64 9.57
N TRP A 20 9.22 -21.48 10.47
CA TRP A 20 8.52 -21.85 11.71
C TRP A 20 8.36 -20.64 12.64
N LEU A 21 9.41 -19.83 12.81
CA LEU A 21 9.36 -18.61 13.63
C LEU A 21 8.36 -17.59 13.09
N ILE A 22 8.26 -17.41 11.76
CA ILE A 22 7.30 -16.50 11.12
C ILE A 22 5.85 -16.98 11.29
N ASP A 23 5.61 -18.29 11.23
CA ASP A 23 4.28 -18.88 11.39
C ASP A 23 3.80 -18.89 12.87
N HIS A 24 4.76 -18.98 13.81
CA HIS A 24 4.47 -19.03 15.25
C HIS A 24 4.65 -17.68 15.96
N TRP A 25 4.97 -16.59 15.23
CA TRP A 25 5.02 -15.25 15.79
C TRP A 25 3.61 -14.66 15.89
N GLN A 26 2.99 -14.84 17.05
CA GLN A 26 1.82 -14.09 17.48
C GLN A 26 2.34 -12.83 18.19
N PRO A 27 2.10 -11.60 17.71
CA PRO A 27 2.38 -10.43 18.52
C PRO A 27 1.53 -10.54 19.79
N ALA A 28 2.17 -10.45 20.95
CA ALA A 28 1.47 -10.37 22.22
C ALA A 28 0.55 -9.13 22.14
N ALA A 29 -0.75 -9.37 22.00
CA ALA A 29 -1.74 -8.32 22.15
C ALA A 29 -1.61 -7.78 23.57
N ALA A 30 -1.02 -6.60 23.72
CA ALA A 30 -1.10 -5.83 24.94
C ALA A 30 -2.57 -5.46 25.15
N ALA A 31 -3.28 -6.31 25.90
CA ALA A 31 -4.61 -6.03 26.40
C ALA A 31 -4.47 -4.90 27.44
N ALA A 32 -4.56 -3.66 26.99
CA ALA A 32 -4.85 -2.53 27.87
C ALA A 32 -6.35 -2.58 28.19
N SER A 33 -6.68 -3.22 29.31
CA SER A 33 -8.02 -3.23 29.90
C SER A 33 -8.37 -1.83 30.40
N VAL A 34 -9.01 -1.01 29.57
CA VAL A 34 -9.71 0.19 30.05
C VAL A 34 -11.11 -0.23 30.47
N SER A 35 -11.28 -0.40 31.79
CA SER A 35 -12.60 -0.55 32.41
C SER A 35 -13.30 0.81 32.40
N ALA A 36 -14.16 1.04 31.40
CA ALA A 36 -15.12 2.13 31.40
C ALA A 36 -16.51 1.54 31.65
N ALA A 37 -17.03 1.74 32.87
CA ALA A 37 -18.37 1.36 33.25
C ALA A 37 -19.39 2.19 32.45
N LEU A 38 -20.26 1.52 31.68
CA LEU A 38 -21.43 2.10 31.03
C LEU A 38 -22.54 2.38 32.06
N PRO A 39 -23.17 3.57 32.04
CA PRO A 39 -24.51 3.73 32.61
C PRO A 39 -25.59 3.25 31.62
N ALA A 40 -26.64 2.66 32.19
CA ALA A 40 -27.75 1.96 31.54
C ALA A 40 -28.74 2.89 30.78
N PRO A 41 -29.67 2.35 29.97
CA PRO A 41 -30.36 3.05 28.88
C PRO A 41 -31.51 3.96 29.33
N ALA A 42 -31.73 5.06 28.59
CA ALA A 42 -32.89 5.93 28.74
C ALA A 42 -34.16 5.28 28.14
N ARG A 43 -35.23 5.27 28.94
CA ARG A 43 -36.61 4.88 28.57
C ARG A 43 -37.52 6.13 28.46
N PRO A 44 -38.72 6.01 27.85
CA PRO A 44 -39.40 7.08 27.10
C PRO A 44 -40.01 8.20 27.96
N VAL A 45 -40.17 9.38 27.35
CA VAL A 45 -40.91 10.51 27.92
C VAL A 45 -42.41 10.29 27.73
N GLU A 46 -43.13 10.12 28.84
CA GLU A 46 -44.58 10.30 28.94
C GLU A 46 -44.86 11.31 30.07
N LEU A 47 -45.68 12.32 29.79
CA LEU A 47 -45.94 13.51 30.62
C LEU A 47 -46.99 13.25 31.69
N VAL A 48 -46.64 13.35 32.98
CA VAL A 48 -47.59 13.57 34.11
C VAL A 48 -46.89 14.35 35.25
N PRO A 49 -47.54 15.31 35.94
CA PRO A 49 -46.86 16.27 36.83
C PRO A 49 -46.65 15.82 38.30
N SER A 50 -45.74 16.55 38.96
CA SER A 50 -45.28 16.56 40.38
C SER A 50 -46.38 16.43 41.45
N PRO A 51 -46.13 15.83 42.66
CA PRO A 51 -45.49 16.56 43.77
C PRO A 51 -44.62 15.75 44.79
N ALA A 52 -43.57 16.43 45.30
CA ALA A 52 -43.09 16.58 46.71
C ALA A 52 -42.79 15.37 47.66
N PRO A 53 -41.92 15.56 48.68
CA PRO A 53 -40.93 14.56 49.17
C PRO A 53 -41.15 14.05 50.61
N GLN A 54 -40.68 12.84 50.97
CA GLN A 54 -40.43 12.45 52.39
C GLN A 54 -39.32 11.38 52.60
N VAL A 55 -38.29 11.81 53.34
CA VAL A 55 -37.58 11.25 54.53
C VAL A 55 -37.54 9.72 54.78
N SER A 56 -36.38 9.27 55.32
CA SER A 56 -36.15 8.22 56.35
C SER A 56 -35.32 7.02 55.85
N ALA A 57 -34.46 6.33 56.60
CA ALA A 57 -33.52 6.53 57.70
C ALA A 57 -32.85 5.15 57.91
N ALA A 58 -31.69 5.12 58.60
CA ALA A 58 -31.09 3.95 59.29
C ALA A 58 -30.57 2.81 58.38
N SER A 59 -29.55 1.99 58.68
CA SER A 59 -28.60 1.71 59.78
C SER A 59 -27.84 0.47 59.22
N THR A 60 -26.56 0.12 59.46
CA THR A 60 -25.87 -0.22 60.71
C THR A 60 -24.44 -0.66 60.32
N ALA A 61 -23.44 -0.35 61.14
CA ALA A 61 -22.11 -1.00 61.15
C ALA A 61 -22.12 -2.22 62.11
N PRO A 62 -21.11 -3.12 62.10
CA PRO A 62 -19.92 -2.96 62.97
C PRO A 62 -18.57 -3.45 62.34
N VAL A 63 -17.41 -2.79 62.52
CA VAL A 63 -16.31 -2.98 63.53
C VAL A 63 -15.75 -4.42 63.58
N GLN A 64 -14.45 -4.72 63.32
CA GLN A 64 -13.32 -4.54 64.27
C GLN A 64 -11.89 -4.77 63.68
N ALA A 65 -10.91 -4.17 64.39
CA ALA A 65 -9.42 -4.03 64.31
C ALA A 65 -8.55 -5.28 63.96
N ALA A 66 -7.22 -5.26 63.70
CA ALA A 66 -6.11 -4.38 64.11
C ALA A 66 -4.83 -4.58 63.22
N ALA A 67 -3.87 -3.65 63.33
CA ALA A 67 -2.55 -3.49 62.66
C ALA A 67 -1.43 -4.44 63.23
N PRO A 68 -0.11 -4.44 62.85
CA PRO A 68 0.70 -3.34 62.28
C PRO A 68 1.82 -3.67 61.24
N ALA A 69 2.51 -2.59 60.86
CA ALA A 69 3.58 -2.31 59.88
C ALA A 69 4.78 -3.27 59.69
N ALA A 70 5.35 -3.20 58.47
CA ALA A 70 6.80 -3.27 58.22
C ALA A 70 7.16 -2.51 56.92
N GLN A 71 8.22 -1.70 56.97
CA GLN A 71 8.75 -0.84 55.90
C GLN A 71 9.84 -1.53 55.06
N ALA A 72 10.16 -0.91 53.92
CA ALA A 72 10.93 -1.33 52.73
C ALA A 72 12.42 -1.70 52.93
N PRO A 73 13.12 -2.15 51.85
CA PRO A 73 13.97 -1.19 51.13
C PRO A 73 14.05 -1.35 49.58
N ALA A 74 14.66 -0.32 48.99
CA ALA A 74 14.77 0.09 47.58
C ALA A 74 15.67 -0.79 46.66
N PRO A 75 15.57 -0.63 45.32
CA PRO A 75 16.37 -1.39 44.35
C PRO A 75 17.74 -0.76 44.03
N THR A 76 18.75 -1.62 43.86
CA THR A 76 20.13 -1.31 43.45
C THR A 76 20.27 -1.24 41.91
N PRO A 77 20.95 -0.23 41.34
CA PRO A 77 21.24 -0.17 39.90
C PRO A 77 22.53 -0.92 39.52
N ALA A 78 22.52 -1.57 38.35
CA ALA A 78 23.66 -2.30 37.77
C ALA A 78 24.53 -1.41 36.83
N PRO A 79 25.84 -1.70 36.69
CA PRO A 79 26.83 -0.74 36.19
C PRO A 79 27.12 -0.80 34.68
N ARG A 80 27.62 0.33 34.16
CA ARG A 80 28.12 0.59 32.79
C ARG A 80 29.56 0.09 32.60
N PRO A 81 29.92 -0.49 31.44
CA PRO A 81 31.33 -0.81 31.12
C PRO A 81 32.13 0.40 30.56
N PRO A 82 33.46 0.44 30.78
CA PRO A 82 34.33 1.59 30.49
C PRO A 82 34.88 1.62 29.06
N ALA A 83 35.27 2.84 28.63
CA ALA A 83 36.03 3.13 27.41
C ALA A 83 37.55 3.02 27.64
N ALA A 84 38.30 2.63 26.60
CA ALA A 84 39.75 2.78 26.49
C ALA A 84 40.17 2.73 24.99
N PRO A 85 41.42 3.07 24.58
CA PRO A 85 41.75 4.37 24.01
C PRO A 85 42.34 4.28 22.57
N ALA A 86 42.73 5.45 22.05
CA ALA A 86 43.18 5.69 20.68
C ALA A 86 44.69 5.44 20.42
N ARG A 87 44.97 5.32 19.10
CA ARG A 87 46.21 5.57 18.32
C ARG A 87 47.23 4.44 18.14
N SER A 88 47.47 4.11 16.87
CA SER A 88 48.78 4.18 16.20
C SER A 88 48.63 4.06 14.68
N SER A 89 49.23 4.99 13.93
CA SER A 89 49.56 4.97 12.48
C SER A 89 51.09 4.90 12.38
N PRO A 90 51.77 4.36 11.34
CA PRO A 90 51.77 4.84 9.92
C PRO A 90 52.11 3.70 8.89
N PRO A 91 52.65 3.91 7.66
CA PRO A 91 52.67 5.07 6.77
C PRO A 91 52.05 4.84 5.38
N THR A 92 51.85 5.97 4.70
CA THR A 92 51.65 6.24 3.27
C THR A 92 52.52 5.42 2.31
N GLU A 93 51.89 4.84 1.29
CA GLU A 93 52.49 4.60 -0.02
C GLU A 93 51.45 4.91 -1.11
N ALA A 94 51.84 5.70 -2.09
CA ALA A 94 51.12 6.01 -3.32
C ALA A 94 52.14 6.08 -4.45
N PRO A 95 51.76 5.93 -5.73
CA PRO A 95 50.74 5.09 -6.35
C PRO A 95 51.37 4.19 -7.45
N PRO A 96 50.56 3.42 -8.19
CA PRO A 96 50.75 3.45 -9.64
C PRO A 96 49.48 3.90 -10.35
N GLN A 97 49.65 4.89 -11.23
CA GLN A 97 48.71 5.23 -12.29
C GLN A 97 48.59 4.03 -13.23
N THR A 98 47.37 3.51 -13.41
CA THR A 98 46.87 2.96 -14.69
C THR A 98 45.39 2.67 -14.51
N ALA A 99 44.54 3.35 -15.29
CA ALA A 99 43.44 2.77 -16.05
C ALA A 99 42.44 3.87 -16.39
N ALA A 100 42.41 4.20 -17.68
CA ALA A 100 41.30 4.91 -18.30
C ALA A 100 39.99 4.15 -18.02
N ALA A 101 39.16 4.67 -17.12
CA ALA A 101 37.78 4.24 -16.99
C ALA A 101 36.99 4.87 -18.13
N ARG A 102 36.91 4.10 -19.22
CA ARG A 102 35.92 4.26 -20.29
C ARG A 102 34.54 4.35 -19.62
N ALA A 103 33.90 5.51 -19.74
CA ALA A 103 32.50 5.68 -19.40
C ALA A 103 31.68 4.79 -20.34
N GLU A 104 31.38 3.58 -19.87
CA GLU A 104 30.43 2.69 -20.52
C GLU A 104 29.03 3.20 -20.19
N THR A 105 28.63 4.22 -20.95
CA THR A 105 27.26 4.71 -21.00
C THR A 105 26.45 3.56 -21.63
N PRO A 106 25.50 2.93 -20.91
CA PRO A 106 24.64 1.95 -21.55
C PRO A 106 23.83 2.68 -22.63
N PRO A 107 23.71 2.10 -23.85
CA PRO A 107 22.93 2.74 -24.90
C PRO A 107 21.48 2.86 -24.45
N ALA A 108 20.93 4.06 -24.62
CA ALA A 108 19.49 4.30 -24.59
C ALA A 108 18.88 3.55 -25.78
N GLU A 109 18.61 2.25 -25.60
CA GLU A 109 17.79 1.49 -26.52
C GLU A 109 16.38 2.08 -26.46
N LEU A 110 16.01 2.75 -27.55
CA LEU A 110 14.67 3.22 -27.83
C LEU A 110 13.71 2.04 -27.69
N LEU A 111 12.96 2.01 -26.60
CA LEU A 111 11.89 1.04 -26.34
C LEU A 111 10.88 1.14 -27.50
N THR A 112 10.95 0.20 -28.43
CA THR A 112 9.92 -0.03 -29.44
C THR A 112 8.88 -0.93 -28.80
N VAL A 113 7.90 -0.35 -28.13
CA VAL A 113 6.80 -1.13 -27.56
C VAL A 113 5.89 -1.54 -28.71
N ALA A 114 5.73 -2.84 -28.92
CA ALA A 114 4.78 -3.38 -29.89
C ALA A 114 3.39 -3.36 -29.25
N THR A 115 2.77 -2.17 -29.19
CA THR A 115 1.35 -2.01 -28.89
C THR A 115 0.57 -2.73 -29.99
N ARG A 116 -0.05 -3.87 -29.68
CA ARG A 116 -1.10 -4.42 -30.56
C ARG A 116 -2.30 -3.49 -30.44
N PRO A 117 -2.69 -2.75 -31.50
CA PRO A 117 -3.89 -1.94 -31.44
C PRO A 117 -5.08 -2.89 -31.45
N LEU A 118 -5.85 -2.93 -30.37
CA LEU A 118 -7.20 -3.47 -30.39
C LEU A 118 -8.16 -2.29 -30.21
N LEU A 119 -8.80 -1.93 -31.32
CA LEU A 119 -9.89 -0.96 -31.49
C LEU A 119 -9.57 0.51 -31.14
N SER A 120 -9.84 1.40 -32.10
CA SER A 120 -9.77 2.85 -31.94
C SER A 120 -10.92 3.35 -31.05
N PRO A 121 -10.68 4.29 -30.11
CA PRO A 121 -11.73 4.82 -29.25
C PRO A 121 -12.72 5.70 -30.05
N PRO A 122 -14.02 5.73 -29.67
CA PRO A 122 -15.01 6.62 -30.27
C PRO A 122 -14.71 8.09 -29.95
N ALA A 123 -14.89 8.97 -30.94
CA ALA A 123 -14.44 10.37 -30.95
C ALA A 123 -15.25 11.35 -30.08
N THR A 124 -16.07 10.90 -29.13
CA THR A 124 -16.81 11.80 -28.23
C THR A 124 -17.13 11.07 -26.93
N GLY A 125 -16.17 11.07 -26.02
CA GLY A 125 -16.30 10.48 -24.69
C GLY A 125 -15.13 10.91 -23.81
N PRO A 126 -15.21 10.67 -22.48
CA PRO A 126 -14.09 10.84 -21.55
C PRO A 126 -12.86 10.12 -22.12
N VAL A 127 -11.75 10.84 -22.26
CA VAL A 127 -10.54 10.28 -22.88
C VAL A 127 -9.91 9.29 -21.91
N VAL A 128 -10.11 8.00 -22.17
CA VAL A 128 -9.41 6.89 -21.49
C VAL A 128 -8.44 6.22 -22.46
N PRO A 129 -7.34 5.60 -21.99
CA PRO A 129 -6.38 4.99 -22.89
C PRO A 129 -7.01 3.85 -23.70
N PRO A 130 -6.56 3.60 -24.95
CA PRO A 130 -6.98 2.43 -25.72
C PRO A 130 -6.61 1.13 -25.00
N SER A 131 -7.35 0.05 -25.30
CA SER A 131 -7.05 -1.28 -24.75
C SER A 131 -5.60 -1.69 -25.03
N VAL A 132 -4.92 -2.23 -24.02
CA VAL A 132 -3.51 -2.59 -24.08
C VAL A 132 -3.17 -3.75 -23.14
N ARG A 133 -2.20 -4.55 -23.55
CA ARG A 133 -1.50 -5.52 -22.68
C ARG A 133 -0.05 -5.06 -22.52
N LEU A 134 0.40 -4.98 -21.28
CA LEU A 134 1.73 -4.51 -20.91
C LEU A 134 2.43 -5.57 -20.07
N ASP A 135 3.58 -6.03 -20.54
CA ASP A 135 4.43 -6.99 -19.84
C ASP A 135 5.54 -6.26 -19.07
N TYR A 136 5.72 -6.63 -17.82
CA TYR A 136 6.66 -6.01 -16.89
C TYR A 136 7.63 -7.03 -16.32
N ARG A 137 8.87 -6.62 -16.11
CA ARG A 137 9.72 -7.21 -15.08
C ARG A 137 9.21 -6.72 -13.74
N MET A 138 8.86 -7.65 -12.85
CA MET A 138 8.47 -7.33 -11.48
C MET A 138 9.63 -7.63 -10.53
N SER A 139 9.87 -6.74 -9.57
CA SER A 139 10.78 -7.00 -8.46
C SER A 139 10.21 -6.53 -7.12
N ARG A 140 10.51 -7.27 -6.06
CA ARG A 140 10.23 -6.90 -4.67
C ARG A 140 11.35 -7.43 -3.79
N GLY A 141 12.34 -6.58 -3.49
CA GLY A 141 13.56 -7.00 -2.81
C GLY A 141 14.35 -8.00 -3.65
N ALA A 142 14.68 -9.15 -3.06
CA ALA A 142 15.33 -10.25 -3.78
C ALA A 142 14.37 -11.04 -4.70
N LEU A 143 13.05 -10.85 -4.58
CA LEU A 143 12.08 -11.53 -5.43
C LEU A 143 12.02 -10.85 -6.80
N VAL A 144 12.17 -11.64 -7.86
CA VAL A 144 12.07 -11.19 -9.25
C VAL A 144 11.10 -12.08 -9.99
N GLY A 145 10.23 -11.48 -10.80
CA GLY A 145 9.19 -12.17 -11.55
C GLY A 145 8.70 -11.39 -12.76
N ARG A 146 7.52 -11.78 -13.23
CA ARG A 146 6.80 -11.11 -14.30
C ARG A 146 5.58 -10.41 -13.72
N GLY A 147 5.33 -9.19 -14.15
CA GLY A 147 4.07 -8.48 -13.98
C GLY A 147 3.37 -8.38 -15.34
N GLN A 148 2.04 -8.40 -15.36
CA GLN A 148 1.26 -8.14 -16.57
C GLN A 148 0.08 -7.25 -16.21
N ILE A 149 -0.07 -6.14 -16.93
CA ILE A 149 -1.29 -5.32 -16.89
C ILE A 149 -2.07 -5.59 -18.17
N ASP A 150 -3.32 -6.00 -18.01
CA ASP A 150 -4.32 -6.05 -19.07
C ASP A 150 -5.33 -4.94 -18.84
N TRP A 151 -5.43 -4.00 -19.77
CA TRP A 151 -6.43 -2.96 -19.80
C TRP A 151 -7.33 -3.15 -21.01
N ASP A 152 -8.63 -3.26 -20.78
CA ASP A 152 -9.64 -3.41 -21.82
C ASP A 152 -10.80 -2.46 -21.57
N ASN A 153 -11.24 -1.76 -22.62
CA ASN A 153 -12.42 -0.89 -22.56
C ASN A 153 -13.12 -0.78 -23.92
N ASP A 154 -14.44 -0.54 -23.88
CA ASP A 154 -15.27 -0.30 -25.07
C ASP A 154 -15.79 1.16 -25.15
N GLY A 155 -15.22 2.04 -24.33
CA GLY A 155 -15.66 3.43 -24.18
C GLY A 155 -16.85 3.66 -23.25
N GLN A 156 -17.53 2.61 -22.79
CA GLN A 156 -18.63 2.67 -21.81
C GLN A 156 -18.31 1.89 -20.54
N ARG A 157 -17.63 0.75 -20.68
CA ARG A 157 -17.19 -0.13 -19.61
C ARG A 157 -15.72 -0.45 -19.77
N TYR A 158 -15.12 -0.85 -18.65
CA TYR A 158 -13.73 -1.27 -18.63
C TYR A 158 -13.51 -2.50 -17.75
N ARG A 159 -12.41 -3.18 -18.01
CA ARG A 159 -11.80 -4.18 -17.14
C ARG A 159 -10.30 -3.98 -17.12
N MET A 160 -9.72 -3.95 -15.94
CA MET A 160 -8.28 -3.90 -15.70
C MET A 160 -7.86 -5.09 -14.85
N ARG A 161 -6.78 -5.77 -15.23
CA ARG A 161 -6.18 -6.85 -14.45
C ARG A 161 -4.69 -6.61 -14.29
N LEU A 162 -4.18 -6.82 -13.08
CA LEU A 162 -2.76 -6.90 -12.80
C LEU A 162 -2.45 -8.27 -12.20
N GLU A 163 -1.57 -9.01 -12.84
CA GLU A 163 -1.00 -10.24 -12.28
C GLU A 163 0.49 -10.08 -12.04
N ALA A 164 0.99 -10.61 -10.93
CA ALA A 164 2.41 -10.73 -10.66
C ALA A 164 2.77 -12.17 -10.29
N ARG A 165 3.72 -12.75 -11.01
CA ARG A 165 4.14 -14.15 -10.89
C ARG A 165 5.65 -14.25 -10.68
N VAL A 166 6.08 -15.07 -9.73
CA VAL A 166 7.49 -15.35 -9.44
C VAL A 166 7.79 -16.81 -9.80
N PRO A 167 8.94 -17.12 -10.46
CA PRO A 167 9.34 -18.51 -10.68
C PRO A 167 9.30 -19.32 -9.38
N VAL A 168 8.89 -20.59 -9.47
CA VAL A 168 8.72 -21.53 -8.33
C VAL A 168 7.55 -21.20 -7.39
N ILE A 169 7.32 -19.92 -7.03
CA ILE A 169 6.23 -19.52 -6.13
C ILE A 169 4.87 -19.48 -6.86
N GLY A 170 4.88 -19.12 -8.14
CA GLY A 170 3.67 -18.95 -8.95
C GLY A 170 3.07 -17.55 -8.80
N LEU A 171 1.74 -17.46 -8.80
CA LEU A 171 1.00 -16.19 -8.67
C LEU A 171 1.13 -15.64 -7.24
N ILE A 172 1.67 -14.43 -7.11
CA ILE A 172 1.85 -13.77 -5.81
C ILE A 172 0.90 -12.58 -5.59
N LEU A 173 0.40 -11.99 -6.68
CA LEU A 173 -0.56 -10.90 -6.65
C LEU A 173 -1.47 -11.04 -7.86
N ALA A 174 -2.78 -10.97 -7.62
CA ALA A 174 -3.77 -10.75 -8.65
C ALA A 174 -4.71 -9.64 -8.19
N GLN A 175 -4.86 -8.62 -9.02
CA GLN A 175 -5.84 -7.56 -8.83
C GLN A 175 -6.72 -7.47 -10.06
N THR A 176 -8.01 -7.23 -9.85
CA THR A 176 -8.95 -6.94 -10.93
C THR A 176 -9.74 -5.69 -10.55
N SER A 177 -9.99 -4.82 -11.51
CA SER A 177 -10.89 -3.67 -11.38
C SER A 177 -11.82 -3.67 -12.59
N SER A 178 -13.10 -3.40 -12.38
CA SER A 178 -14.08 -3.27 -13.45
C SER A 178 -15.12 -2.22 -13.09
N GLY A 179 -15.66 -1.56 -14.11
CA GLY A 179 -16.70 -0.58 -13.94
C GLY A 179 -17.09 0.09 -15.24
N GLN A 180 -17.50 1.35 -15.13
CA GLN A 180 -17.95 2.18 -16.25
C GLN A 180 -16.90 3.25 -16.58
N ILE A 181 -17.08 3.88 -17.74
CA ILE A 181 -16.40 5.11 -18.12
C ILE A 181 -17.44 6.24 -18.03
N ASP A 182 -17.24 7.19 -17.11
CA ASP A 182 -18.14 8.32 -16.90
C ASP A 182 -17.46 9.66 -17.22
N ALA A 183 -18.16 10.78 -17.07
CA ALA A 183 -17.63 12.12 -17.35
C ALA A 183 -16.30 12.47 -16.64
N GLN A 184 -15.93 11.77 -15.56
CA GLN A 184 -14.67 11.93 -14.82
C GLN A 184 -13.57 10.94 -15.25
N GLY A 185 -13.89 9.98 -16.13
CA GLY A 185 -12.99 8.96 -16.64
C GLY A 185 -13.36 7.56 -16.15
N VAL A 186 -12.39 6.86 -15.58
CA VAL A 186 -12.56 5.50 -15.03
C VAL A 186 -13.40 5.57 -13.76
N ALA A 187 -14.53 4.85 -13.76
CA ALA A 187 -15.47 4.81 -12.64
C ALA A 187 -15.61 3.36 -12.15
N PRO A 188 -14.80 2.92 -11.16
CA PRO A 188 -14.88 1.56 -10.66
C PRO A 188 -16.25 1.26 -10.06
N GLU A 189 -16.69 0.02 -10.28
CA GLU A 189 -17.86 -0.62 -9.65
C GLU A 189 -17.39 -1.73 -8.69
N ARG A 190 -16.34 -2.47 -9.06
CA ARG A 190 -15.77 -3.53 -8.22
C ARG A 190 -14.28 -3.68 -8.43
N HIS A 191 -13.56 -3.82 -7.31
CA HIS A 191 -12.15 -4.16 -7.25
C HIS A 191 -11.95 -5.42 -6.42
N THR A 192 -11.11 -6.34 -6.89
CA THR A 192 -10.66 -7.51 -6.12
C THR A 192 -9.15 -7.57 -6.03
N GLU A 193 -8.65 -8.09 -4.91
CA GLU A 193 -7.24 -8.30 -4.64
C GLU A 193 -7.02 -9.65 -3.96
N GLN A 194 -6.12 -10.44 -4.52
CA GLN A 194 -5.65 -11.70 -3.96
C GLN A 194 -4.12 -11.66 -3.87
N ARG A 195 -3.58 -11.92 -2.66
CA ARG A 195 -2.14 -11.99 -2.40
C ARG A 195 -1.73 -13.42 -2.02
N LEU A 196 -0.76 -13.99 -2.72
CA LEU A 196 -0.31 -15.38 -2.58
C LEU A 196 -1.50 -16.35 -2.41
N ARG A 197 -1.61 -16.97 -1.22
CA ARG A 197 -2.63 -17.94 -0.83
C ARG A 197 -3.68 -17.36 0.13
N ARG A 198 -3.70 -16.03 0.30
CA ARG A 198 -4.71 -15.36 1.14
C ARG A 198 -6.05 -15.34 0.40
N SER A 199 -7.13 -15.29 1.18
CA SER A 199 -8.48 -15.09 0.64
C SER A 199 -8.55 -13.78 -0.15
N GLU A 200 -9.34 -13.80 -1.22
CA GLU A 200 -9.64 -12.60 -2.00
C GLU A 200 -10.35 -11.57 -1.12
N ARG A 201 -9.95 -10.31 -1.26
CA ARG A 201 -10.65 -9.15 -0.69
C ARG A 201 -11.19 -8.29 -1.81
N ALA A 202 -12.27 -7.57 -1.52
CA ALA A 202 -12.94 -6.74 -2.52
C ALA A 202 -13.42 -5.40 -1.96
N VAL A 203 -13.51 -4.43 -2.86
CA VAL A 203 -14.18 -3.15 -2.68
C VAL A 203 -15.30 -3.06 -3.72
N SER A 204 -16.50 -2.66 -3.30
CA SER A 204 -17.63 -2.40 -4.20
C SER A 204 -18.04 -0.93 -4.09
N PHE A 205 -18.24 -0.29 -5.24
CA PHE A 205 -18.62 1.11 -5.37
C PHE A 205 -20.08 1.17 -5.80
N VAL A 206 -20.97 1.51 -4.86
CA VAL A 206 -22.41 1.61 -5.08
C VAL A 206 -22.75 3.04 -5.47
N ARG A 207 -23.02 3.25 -6.76
CA ARG A 207 -23.32 4.58 -7.34
C ARG A 207 -24.81 4.89 -7.37
N ASP A 208 -25.63 3.86 -7.59
CA ASP A 208 -27.08 4.01 -7.72
C ASP A 208 -27.77 4.03 -6.35
N GLY A 209 -28.80 4.87 -6.23
CA GLY A 209 -29.64 4.97 -5.03
C GLY A 209 -29.48 6.29 -4.27
N ALA A 210 -30.18 6.39 -3.13
CA ALA A 210 -30.25 7.63 -2.36
C ALA A 210 -28.94 7.98 -1.63
N SER A 211 -28.09 6.99 -1.36
CA SER A 211 -26.84 7.17 -0.60
C SER A 211 -25.68 6.43 -1.29
N PRO A 212 -25.03 7.04 -2.31
CA PRO A 212 -23.85 6.47 -2.95
C PRO A 212 -22.72 6.22 -1.94
N HIS A 213 -22.15 5.02 -1.95
CA HIS A 213 -21.18 4.59 -0.95
C HIS A 213 -20.21 3.52 -1.48
N VAL A 214 -19.15 3.28 -0.73
CA VAL A 214 -18.19 2.20 -0.92
C VAL A 214 -18.33 1.20 0.21
N SER A 215 -18.31 -0.09 -0.11
CA SER A 215 -18.34 -1.20 0.84
C SER A 215 -17.13 -2.13 0.66
N PHE A 216 -16.73 -2.79 1.74
CA PHE A 216 -15.50 -3.57 1.83
C PHE A 216 -15.80 -4.99 2.26
N SER A 217 -15.14 -5.99 1.66
CA SER A 217 -15.32 -7.39 2.06
C SER A 217 -14.51 -7.79 3.31
N SER A 218 -13.53 -6.97 3.69
CA SER A 218 -12.57 -7.27 4.76
C SER A 218 -13.02 -6.78 6.13
N ARG A 219 -13.99 -5.87 6.18
CA ARG A 219 -14.55 -5.30 7.41
C ARG A 219 -15.97 -4.82 7.19
N GLU A 220 -16.75 -4.83 8.25
CA GLU A 220 -18.06 -4.18 8.25
C GLU A 220 -17.91 -2.65 8.20
N GLY A 221 -18.83 -2.00 7.49
CA GLY A 221 -18.88 -0.55 7.34
C GLY A 221 -18.91 -0.09 5.87
N GLN A 222 -19.17 1.20 5.71
CA GLN A 222 -19.24 1.88 4.43
C GLN A 222 -18.57 3.24 4.52
N ALA A 223 -18.06 3.74 3.40
CA ALA A 223 -17.57 5.11 3.25
C ALA A 223 -18.41 5.84 2.20
N PRO A 224 -18.63 7.16 2.29
CA PRO A 224 -19.28 7.93 1.23
C PRO A 224 -18.54 7.77 -0.11
N LEU A 225 -19.27 7.63 -1.21
CA LEU A 225 -18.66 7.56 -2.54
C LEU A 225 -18.40 8.98 -3.08
N GLU A 226 -17.14 9.39 -3.07
CA GLU A 226 -16.70 10.66 -3.63
C GLU A 226 -16.61 10.61 -5.17
N ALA A 227 -16.78 11.78 -5.80
CA ALA A 227 -16.65 11.92 -7.26
C ALA A 227 -15.23 11.56 -7.72
N GLY A 228 -15.12 10.80 -8.81
CA GLY A 228 -13.83 10.36 -9.36
C GLY A 228 -13.06 9.38 -8.48
N MET A 229 -13.69 8.78 -7.45
CA MET A 229 -13.03 7.79 -6.59
C MET A 229 -12.58 6.56 -7.37
N GLN A 230 -11.33 6.16 -7.11
CA GLN A 230 -10.64 5.04 -7.73
C GLN A 230 -10.42 3.89 -6.72
N ASP A 231 -9.98 2.74 -7.22
CA ASP A 231 -9.44 1.65 -6.41
C ASP A 231 -7.91 1.55 -6.56
N ARG A 232 -7.30 0.58 -5.87
CA ARG A 232 -5.84 0.36 -5.83
C ARG A 232 -5.22 -0.07 -7.17
N LEU A 233 -6.02 -0.32 -8.20
CA LEU A 233 -5.59 -0.65 -9.56
C LEU A 233 -6.06 0.39 -10.59
N SER A 234 -7.33 0.79 -10.58
CA SER A 234 -7.92 1.70 -11.58
C SER A 234 -7.27 3.08 -11.62
N TRP A 235 -6.67 3.53 -10.50
CA TRP A 235 -5.94 4.80 -10.45
C TRP A 235 -4.85 4.92 -11.52
N ILE A 236 -4.24 3.82 -11.97
CA ILE A 236 -3.19 3.83 -13.00
C ILE A 236 -3.79 4.27 -14.34
N ALA A 237 -4.91 3.66 -14.76
CA ALA A 237 -5.60 4.02 -16.00
C ALA A 237 -6.25 5.41 -15.90
N GLN A 238 -6.74 5.79 -14.72
CA GLN A 238 -7.21 7.16 -14.48
C GLN A 238 -6.08 8.19 -14.59
N LEU A 239 -4.87 7.85 -14.12
CA LEU A 239 -3.71 8.73 -14.17
C LEU A 239 -3.27 8.98 -15.61
N THR A 240 -3.23 7.95 -16.45
CA THR A 240 -2.89 8.12 -17.88
C THR A 240 -3.85 9.07 -18.58
N ALA A 241 -5.15 8.88 -18.38
CA ALA A 241 -6.19 9.78 -18.89
C ALA A 241 -6.03 11.24 -18.43
N ARG A 242 -5.62 11.43 -17.16
CA ARG A 242 -5.40 12.78 -16.60
C ARG A 242 -4.13 13.43 -17.14
N LEU A 243 -3.12 12.65 -17.53
CA LEU A 243 -1.87 13.15 -18.10
C LEU A 243 -1.99 13.66 -19.54
N ASP A 244 -3.02 13.22 -20.27
CA ASP A 244 -3.35 13.75 -21.60
C ASP A 244 -4.01 15.13 -21.56
N ALA A 245 -4.36 15.64 -20.36
CA ALA A 245 -4.98 16.94 -20.21
C ALA A 245 -4.01 18.09 -20.59
N PRO A 246 -4.48 19.12 -21.31
CA PRO A 246 -3.65 20.28 -21.63
C PRO A 246 -3.30 21.08 -20.37
N GLY A 247 -2.18 21.79 -20.41
CA GLY A 247 -1.79 22.74 -19.35
C GLY A 247 -1.05 22.13 -18.16
N LEU A 248 -0.68 20.84 -18.21
CA LEU A 248 0.15 20.22 -17.19
C LEU A 248 1.61 20.71 -17.26
N SER A 249 2.15 21.12 -16.11
CA SER A 249 3.53 21.53 -15.92
C SER A 249 4.14 20.86 -14.69
N PRO A 250 5.49 20.76 -14.60
CA PRO A 250 6.16 20.41 -13.35
C PRO A 250 5.66 21.28 -12.18
N GLY A 251 5.52 20.69 -11.00
CA GLY A 251 4.88 21.26 -9.82
C GLY A 251 3.35 21.11 -9.78
N GLY A 252 2.72 20.73 -10.89
CA GLY A 252 1.28 20.43 -10.95
C GLY A 252 0.89 19.26 -10.04
N ARG A 253 -0.39 19.19 -9.67
CA ARG A 253 -0.94 18.14 -8.79
C ARG A 253 -2.15 17.47 -9.43
N ILE A 254 -2.20 16.14 -9.35
CA ILE A 254 -3.37 15.33 -9.69
C ILE A 254 -3.86 14.69 -8.40
N VAL A 255 -5.12 14.92 -8.05
CA VAL A 255 -5.73 14.41 -6.81
C VAL A 255 -6.84 13.44 -7.17
N MET A 256 -6.90 12.30 -6.47
CA MET A 256 -8.00 11.34 -6.58
C MET A 256 -8.22 10.62 -5.25
N PRO A 257 -9.48 10.43 -4.81
CA PRO A 257 -9.77 9.54 -3.69
C PRO A 257 -9.56 8.08 -4.13
N VAL A 258 -8.90 7.29 -3.30
CA VAL A 258 -8.53 5.89 -3.59
C VAL A 258 -8.99 5.00 -2.45
N ALA A 259 -9.86 4.04 -2.76
CA ALA A 259 -10.35 3.05 -1.82
C ALA A 259 -9.50 1.77 -1.84
N SER A 260 -9.13 1.31 -0.65
CA SER A 260 -8.28 0.15 -0.37
C SER A 260 -9.14 -1.07 0.00
N THR A 261 -8.71 -2.28 -0.33
CA THR A 261 -9.36 -3.51 0.15
C THR A 261 -9.24 -3.72 1.67
N GLY A 262 -8.44 -2.90 2.38
CA GLY A 262 -8.37 -2.82 3.84
C GLY A 262 -9.49 -1.99 4.49
N GLY A 263 -10.26 -1.25 3.69
CA GLY A 263 -11.35 -0.41 4.18
C GLY A 263 -10.97 1.03 4.51
N GLU A 264 -9.82 1.48 4.00
CA GLU A 264 -9.41 2.87 4.01
C GLU A 264 -9.77 3.56 2.69
N VAL A 265 -10.14 4.83 2.78
CA VAL A 265 -10.22 5.75 1.63
C VAL A 265 -9.20 6.85 1.86
N GLN A 266 -8.34 7.10 0.88
CA GLN A 266 -7.26 8.10 0.98
C GLN A 266 -7.27 9.03 -0.23
N HIS A 267 -7.02 10.33 -0.03
CA HIS A 267 -6.85 11.28 -1.13
C HIS A 267 -5.43 11.26 -1.65
N TRP A 268 -5.19 10.47 -2.71
CA TRP A 268 -3.88 10.39 -3.32
C TRP A 268 -3.57 11.67 -4.08
N VAL A 269 -2.45 12.30 -3.71
CA VAL A 269 -1.93 13.50 -4.37
C VAL A 269 -0.66 13.12 -5.13
N PHE A 270 -0.75 13.05 -6.46
CA PHE A 270 0.42 12.93 -7.32
C PHE A 270 0.95 14.31 -7.67
N THR A 271 2.20 14.59 -7.33
CA THR A 271 2.93 15.77 -7.78
C THR A 271 3.68 15.43 -9.06
N LEU A 272 3.53 16.27 -10.09
CA LEU A 272 4.29 16.19 -11.34
C LEU A 272 5.70 16.74 -11.05
N ILE A 273 6.69 15.86 -10.94
CA ILE A 273 8.04 16.25 -10.53
C ILE A 273 8.77 16.93 -11.68
N GLU A 274 8.77 16.28 -12.84
CA GLU A 274 9.49 16.74 -14.03
C GLU A 274 8.87 16.14 -15.29
N ARG A 275 9.14 16.80 -16.42
CA ARG A 275 8.85 16.32 -17.76
C ARG A 275 10.12 16.46 -18.58
N ASP A 276 10.58 15.36 -19.17
CA ASP A 276 11.76 15.43 -20.04
C ASP A 276 11.41 15.88 -21.46
N GLU A 277 12.45 16.09 -22.28
CA GLU A 277 12.32 16.53 -23.68
C GLU A 277 11.56 15.53 -24.56
N ALA A 278 11.60 14.24 -24.22
CA ALA A 278 10.82 13.21 -24.89
C ALA A 278 9.35 13.18 -24.44
N GLY A 279 8.97 14.05 -23.50
CA GLY A 279 7.63 14.21 -22.97
C GLY A 279 7.28 13.26 -21.83
N ARG A 280 8.22 12.44 -21.33
CA ARG A 280 7.98 11.48 -20.24
C ARG A 280 7.77 12.24 -18.93
N TRP A 281 6.75 11.84 -18.19
CA TRP A 281 6.49 12.38 -16.86
C TRP A 281 7.09 11.50 -15.78
N HIS A 282 7.69 12.13 -14.77
CA HIS A 282 7.93 11.51 -13.47
C HIS A 282 6.96 12.13 -12.46
N LEU A 283 6.16 11.29 -11.82
CA LEU A 283 5.19 11.69 -10.81
C LEU A 283 5.49 11.00 -9.48
N ARG A 284 5.16 11.67 -8.39
CA ARG A 284 5.31 11.11 -7.04
C ARG A 284 4.11 11.43 -6.17
N ARG A 285 3.60 10.40 -5.48
CA ARG A 285 2.66 10.53 -4.35
C ARG A 285 3.39 10.18 -3.06
N GLU A 286 3.43 11.13 -2.13
CA GLU A 286 3.96 10.88 -0.79
C GLU A 286 2.89 10.22 0.10
N PRO A 287 3.29 9.39 1.08
CA PRO A 287 2.42 8.89 2.14
C PRO A 287 1.88 10.03 3.02
N ASP A 288 0.61 9.95 3.43
CA ASP A 288 0.01 10.90 4.38
C ASP A 288 0.26 10.44 5.83
N GLY A 289 0.27 9.13 6.05
CA GLY A 289 0.64 8.47 7.30
C GLY A 289 1.77 7.45 7.13
N PRO A 290 2.33 6.94 8.23
CA PRO A 290 3.51 6.07 8.22
C PRO A 290 3.28 4.76 7.46
N PHE A 291 2.05 4.23 7.46
CA PHE A 291 1.70 2.96 6.81
C PHE A 291 1.16 3.11 5.38
N ASP A 292 1.11 4.34 4.86
CA ASP A 292 0.57 4.60 3.53
C ASP A 292 1.58 4.30 2.42
N THR A 293 1.06 3.93 1.25
CA THR A 293 1.89 3.61 0.09
C THR A 293 2.46 4.87 -0.56
N ARG A 294 3.79 4.98 -0.65
CA ARG A 294 4.45 5.92 -1.58
C ARG A 294 4.39 5.35 -3.00
N ALA A 295 4.02 6.18 -3.97
CA ALA A 295 4.02 5.79 -5.37
C ALA A 295 4.94 6.71 -6.19
N GLU A 296 5.80 6.11 -7.01
CA GLU A 296 6.60 6.81 -8.02
C GLU A 296 6.30 6.21 -9.39
N VAL A 297 6.03 7.08 -10.35
CA VAL A 297 5.55 6.70 -11.69
C VAL A 297 6.38 7.42 -12.73
N TRP A 298 7.02 6.67 -13.62
CA TRP A 298 7.67 7.19 -14.82
C TRP A 298 6.89 6.71 -16.03
N THR A 299 6.43 7.62 -16.88
CA THR A 299 5.50 7.32 -17.98
C THR A 299 6.18 7.25 -19.34
N LEU A 300 5.51 6.62 -20.31
CA LEU A 300 5.88 6.66 -21.74
C LEU A 300 4.80 7.40 -22.55
N PRO A 301 5.07 8.57 -23.12
CA PRO A 301 4.13 9.30 -23.97
C PRO A 301 3.65 8.47 -25.17
N GLN A 302 4.53 7.66 -25.75
CA GLN A 302 4.21 6.82 -26.90
C GLN A 302 3.29 5.63 -26.57
N VAL A 303 3.12 5.29 -25.29
CA VAL A 303 2.18 4.25 -24.83
C VAL A 303 1.16 4.95 -23.93
N PRO A 304 0.19 5.71 -24.49
CA PRO A 304 -0.71 6.65 -23.80
C PRO A 304 -0.42 6.92 -22.31
N HIS A 305 0.77 7.45 -22.01
CA HIS A 305 1.29 7.71 -20.65
C HIS A 305 1.28 6.55 -19.63
N TRP A 306 1.15 5.29 -20.08
CA TRP A 306 1.32 4.11 -19.25
C TRP A 306 2.70 4.09 -18.57
N PRO A 307 2.80 3.51 -17.35
CA PRO A 307 4.06 3.50 -16.63
C PRO A 307 5.12 2.68 -17.38
N GLN A 308 6.22 3.34 -17.74
CA GLN A 308 7.50 2.69 -18.02
C GLN A 308 8.02 2.00 -16.76
N ARG A 309 7.89 2.69 -15.63
CA ARG A 309 8.31 2.21 -14.32
C ARG A 309 7.27 2.65 -13.30
N LEU A 310 6.85 1.71 -12.47
CA LEU A 310 5.97 1.96 -11.33
C LEU A 310 6.63 1.38 -10.08
N ARG A 311 6.84 2.21 -9.07
CA ARG A 311 7.40 1.79 -7.78
C ARG A 311 6.44 2.13 -6.66
N LEU A 312 6.00 1.11 -5.93
CA LEU A 312 5.09 1.20 -4.79
C LEU A 312 5.83 0.77 -3.52
N SER A 313 6.08 1.71 -2.61
CA SER A 313 6.78 1.45 -1.35
C SER A 313 5.80 1.56 -0.18
N GLU A 314 5.80 0.57 0.71
CA GLU A 314 5.07 0.59 1.99
C GLU A 314 6.09 0.81 3.13
N ALA A 315 5.64 1.15 4.33
CA ALA A 315 6.51 1.51 5.47
C ALA A 315 7.61 0.48 5.78
N ASP A 316 7.21 -0.79 5.87
CA ASP A 316 8.00 -1.87 6.46
C ASP A 316 8.25 -3.02 5.47
N GLY A 317 8.48 -2.70 4.20
CA GLY A 317 8.72 -3.75 3.22
C GLY A 317 9.46 -3.30 1.97
N ASP A 318 9.99 -4.29 1.25
CA ASP A 318 10.55 -4.06 -0.06
C ASP A 318 9.49 -3.49 -1.00
N ALA A 319 9.89 -2.45 -1.74
CA ALA A 319 9.05 -1.81 -2.74
C ALA A 319 8.70 -2.82 -3.85
N LEU A 320 7.43 -2.84 -4.25
CA LEU A 320 7.03 -3.49 -5.49
C LEU A 320 7.41 -2.56 -6.63
N GLU A 321 8.24 -3.05 -7.54
CA GLU A 321 8.62 -2.35 -8.75
C GLU A 321 8.17 -3.12 -9.98
N LEU A 322 7.53 -2.42 -10.92
CA LEU A 322 7.20 -2.90 -12.25
C LEU A 322 7.98 -2.07 -13.26
N LEU A 323 8.85 -2.72 -14.04
CA LEU A 323 9.60 -2.11 -15.12
C LEU A 323 9.12 -2.69 -16.46
N LEU A 324 8.59 -1.84 -17.33
CA LEU A 324 8.01 -2.24 -18.61
C LEU A 324 9.09 -2.91 -19.45
N LEU A 325 8.76 -4.07 -20.01
CA LEU A 325 9.65 -4.78 -20.91
C LEU A 325 9.60 -4.12 -22.30
N ALA A 326 10.78 -3.89 -22.89
CA ALA A 326 10.89 -3.64 -24.31
C ALA A 326 10.26 -4.82 -25.06
N SER A 327 9.40 -4.54 -26.03
CA SER A 327 8.86 -5.57 -26.92
C SER A 327 9.79 -5.79 -28.11
#